data_AF-F3ZGP2-F1
#
_entry.id   AF-F3ZGP2-F1
#
_cell.length_a   1.000
_cell.length_b   1.000
_cell.length_c   1.000
_cell.angle_alpha   90.00
_cell.angle_beta   90.00
_cell.angle_gamma   90.00
#
_symmetry.space_group_name_H-M   'P 1'
#
loop_
_entity.id
_entity.type
_entity.pdbx_description
1 polymer ?
#
loop_
_entity_poly.entity_id
_entity_poly.type
_entity_poly.pdbx_seq_one_letter_code
_entity_poly.pdbx_strand_id
1 'polypeptide(L)'
;MEHARMTPWVDPLLRAEQALLGAVLLSPSQLDRLSWLHPDDFHSPHHTALFAAAQAMAPAKATEAQAEPVTLAWPQAILGEAQRRVRGLSAPYLHDLIASCPYVDHAPVYGRMVLEGSLHRSVLRHATATRQAAREVHRSGLDTALSTALRRVDALAEHLDAVGRRWGAPPRARGHAPALDDAVHSPLNLPVEHERDLLAALERGRASGLEAISWLEPGDFAAYGDLFTCARALAHRGEPVDTLTLTWEVRRRDLLSPENRRRLDAVSRGPAAGSLDWLGERVLASGLLRAIDLAADRVQNMAGDIRYSPARLVHHGRLALETISSPRNRREQARTGMPPAVGRTREEQIREAAQPGLARARSRPAATSAAAKPSSHPSARSKEGHAR
;
A
#
# COMPACT_ATOMS: atom_id res chain seq x y z
N MET A 1 -19.02 -14.18 36.61
CA MET A 1 -18.33 -13.08 35.91
C MET A 1 -18.58 -13.28 34.43
N GLU A 2 -19.82 -13.14 33.93
CA GLU A 2 -20.64 -11.93 33.81
C GLU A 2 -19.94 -10.78 33.07
N HIS A 3 -20.70 -10.12 32.19
CA HIS A 3 -20.36 -9.14 31.13
C HIS A 3 -20.10 -9.78 29.75
N ALA A 4 -20.91 -9.57 28.72
CA ALA A 4 -22.14 -8.80 28.59
C ALA A 4 -22.94 -9.39 27.42
N ARG A 5 -24.22 -9.65 27.62
CA ARG A 5 -25.17 -9.80 26.52
C ARG A 5 -25.20 -8.45 25.80
N MET A 6 -24.39 -8.33 24.75
CA MET A 6 -24.41 -7.21 23.84
C MET A 6 -25.81 -7.20 23.21
N THR A 7 -26.67 -6.33 23.71
CA THR A 7 -27.84 -5.85 22.95
C THR A 7 -27.35 -5.63 21.52
N PRO A 8 -28.05 -6.13 20.48
CA PRO A 8 -27.58 -5.93 19.12
C PRO A 8 -27.66 -4.43 18.87
N TRP A 9 -26.51 -3.76 18.98
CA TRP A 9 -26.33 -2.42 18.45
C TRP A 9 -26.74 -2.56 16.98
N VAL A 10 -27.89 -2.00 16.63
CA VAL A 10 -28.35 -1.96 15.26
C VAL A 10 -27.22 -1.33 14.46
N ASP A 11 -26.75 -2.03 13.43
CA ASP A 11 -25.66 -1.60 12.57
C ASP A 11 -25.86 -0.11 12.20
N PRO A 12 -24.97 0.80 12.65
CA PRO A 12 -25.09 2.23 12.38
C PRO A 12 -25.22 2.54 10.89
N LEU A 13 -24.64 1.70 10.04
CA LEU A 13 -24.71 1.83 8.59
C LEU A 13 -26.12 1.53 8.06
N LEU A 14 -26.77 0.47 8.56
CA LEU A 14 -28.14 0.15 8.20
C LEU A 14 -29.10 1.27 8.62
N ARG A 15 -28.90 1.85 9.80
CA ARG A 15 -29.68 3.02 10.24
C ARG A 15 -29.47 4.25 9.37
N ALA A 16 -28.24 4.47 8.90
CA ALA A 16 -27.96 5.56 7.98
C ALA A 16 -28.70 5.36 6.64
N GLU A 17 -28.73 4.13 6.11
CA GLU A 17 -29.50 3.81 4.90
C GLU A 17 -31.00 4.04 5.10
N GLN A 18 -31.54 3.60 6.24
CA GLN A 18 -32.95 3.77 6.57
C GLN A 18 -33.33 5.25 6.70
N ALA A 19 -32.54 6.02 7.45
CA ALA A 19 -32.75 7.45 7.63
C ALA A 19 -32.63 8.24 6.31
N LEU A 20 -31.67 7.87 5.46
CA LEU A 20 -31.49 8.45 4.13
C LEU A 20 -32.70 8.20 3.23
N LEU A 21 -33.18 6.96 3.15
CA LEU A 21 -34.36 6.62 2.36
C LEU A 21 -35.61 7.31 2.91
N GLY A 22 -35.78 7.37 4.23
CA GLY A 22 -36.86 8.13 4.85
C GLY A 22 -36.83 9.60 4.46
N ALA A 23 -35.66 10.24 4.44
CA ALA A 23 -35.52 11.64 4.00
C ALA A 23 -35.89 11.83 2.51
N VAL A 24 -35.50 10.91 1.63
CA VAL A 24 -35.84 10.93 0.20
C VAL A 24 -37.34 10.69 -0.04
N LEU A 25 -37.96 9.80 0.74
CA LEU A 25 -39.40 9.55 0.69
C LEU A 25 -40.21 10.75 1.20
N LEU A 26 -39.70 11.47 2.21
CA LEU A 26 -40.32 12.69 2.75
C LEU A 26 -40.09 13.92 1.88
N SER A 27 -38.98 14.00 1.15
CA SER A 27 -38.66 15.14 0.29
C SER A 27 -37.84 14.72 -0.94
N PRO A 28 -38.49 14.61 -2.13
CA PRO A 28 -37.81 14.28 -3.38
C PRO A 28 -36.67 15.24 -3.73
N SER A 29 -36.76 16.51 -3.30
CA SER A 29 -35.73 17.54 -3.54
C SER A 29 -34.36 17.18 -2.94
N GLN A 30 -34.29 16.28 -1.95
CA GLN A 30 -33.02 15.82 -1.40
C GLN A 30 -32.20 15.02 -2.42
N LEU A 31 -32.82 14.45 -3.47
CA LEU A 31 -32.11 13.70 -4.51
C LEU A 31 -31.11 14.58 -5.27
N ASP A 32 -31.40 15.86 -5.47
CA ASP A 32 -30.47 16.81 -6.11
C ASP A 32 -29.17 16.98 -5.30
N ARG A 33 -29.28 16.91 -3.97
CA ARG A 33 -28.14 17.02 -3.04
C ARG A 33 -27.36 15.70 -2.90
N LEU A 34 -27.89 14.61 -3.46
CA LEU A 34 -27.37 13.25 -3.39
C LEU A 34 -26.89 12.73 -4.75
N SER A 35 -26.70 13.61 -5.75
CA SER A 35 -26.31 13.23 -7.12
C SER A 35 -24.98 12.46 -7.24
N TRP A 36 -24.16 12.49 -6.18
CA TRP A 36 -22.87 11.78 -6.07
C TRP A 36 -23.01 10.36 -5.47
N LEU A 37 -24.17 10.00 -4.92
CA LEU A 37 -24.44 8.71 -4.32
C LEU A 37 -25.06 7.76 -5.36
N HIS A 38 -24.53 6.54 -5.46
CA HIS A 38 -25.01 5.52 -6.38
C HIS A 38 -25.86 4.49 -5.63
N PRO A 39 -26.89 3.88 -6.26
CA PRO A 39 -27.67 2.81 -5.64
C PRO A 39 -26.82 1.63 -5.14
N ASP A 40 -25.69 1.34 -5.80
CA ASP A 40 -24.76 0.27 -5.40
C ASP A 40 -23.99 0.59 -4.10
N ASP A 41 -24.11 1.81 -3.57
CA ASP A 41 -23.52 2.16 -2.27
C ASP A 41 -24.28 1.56 -1.09
N PHE A 42 -25.55 1.20 -1.29
CA PHE A 42 -26.36 0.58 -0.27
C PHE A 42 -25.92 -0.89 -0.06
N HIS A 43 -25.98 -1.33 1.18
CA HIS A 43 -25.71 -2.70 1.58
C HIS A 43 -26.93 -3.59 1.34
N SER A 44 -28.11 -3.09 1.68
CA SER A 44 -29.37 -3.81 1.52
C SER A 44 -29.84 -3.78 0.06
N PRO A 45 -30.10 -4.93 -0.58
CA PRO A 45 -30.66 -4.97 -1.93
C PRO A 45 -32.01 -4.25 -2.04
N HIS A 46 -32.82 -4.31 -0.97
CA HIS A 46 -34.09 -3.57 -0.87
C HIS A 46 -33.86 -2.07 -0.92
N HIS A 47 -32.84 -1.57 -0.20
CA HIS A 47 -32.50 -0.15 -0.18
C HIS A 47 -31.90 0.32 -1.51
N THR A 48 -31.04 -0.49 -2.14
CA THR A 48 -30.55 -0.24 -3.51
C THR A 48 -31.71 -0.07 -4.49
N ALA A 49 -32.69 -0.98 -4.46
CA ALA A 49 -33.84 -0.92 -5.36
C ALA A 49 -34.72 0.31 -5.11
N LEU A 50 -34.95 0.67 -3.85
CA LEU A 50 -35.73 1.87 -3.48
C LEU A 50 -35.03 3.16 -3.91
N PHE A 51 -33.71 3.27 -3.68
CA PHE A 51 -32.97 4.47 -4.08
C PHE A 51 -32.86 4.60 -5.61
N ALA A 52 -32.64 3.48 -6.32
CA ALA A 52 -32.65 3.47 -7.78
C ALA A 52 -34.02 3.87 -8.35
N ALA A 53 -35.10 3.38 -7.76
CA ALA A 53 -36.47 3.78 -8.12
C ALA A 53 -36.68 5.28 -7.86
N ALA A 54 -36.27 5.80 -6.70
CA ALA A 54 -36.37 7.22 -6.38
C ALA A 54 -35.61 8.10 -7.39
N GLN A 55 -34.39 7.72 -7.77
CA GLN A 55 -33.64 8.46 -8.81
C GLN A 55 -34.32 8.42 -10.17
N ALA A 56 -34.87 7.27 -10.59
CA ALA A 56 -35.52 7.12 -11.89
C ALA A 56 -36.82 7.91 -12.00
N MET A 57 -37.49 8.15 -10.87
CA MET A 57 -38.77 8.83 -10.79
C MET A 57 -38.65 10.30 -10.41
N ALA A 58 -37.44 10.77 -10.10
CA ALA A 58 -37.20 12.14 -9.68
C ALA A 58 -37.75 13.13 -10.74
N PRO A 59 -38.54 14.13 -10.33
CA PRO A 59 -39.03 15.13 -11.28
C PRO A 59 -37.83 15.85 -11.92
N ALA A 60 -37.92 16.12 -13.23
CA ALA A 60 -36.88 16.89 -13.93
C ALA A 60 -36.74 18.26 -13.26
N LYS A 61 -35.56 18.53 -12.66
CA LYS A 61 -35.19 19.73 -11.87
C LYS A 61 -36.34 20.71 -11.67
N ALA A 62 -37.07 20.56 -10.56
CA ALA A 62 -38.06 21.53 -10.16
C ALA A 62 -37.37 22.90 -10.08
N THR A 63 -37.81 23.84 -10.91
CA THR A 63 -37.47 25.24 -10.69
C THR A 63 -38.04 25.61 -9.32
N GLU A 64 -37.33 26.37 -8.48
CA GLU A 64 -37.64 26.67 -7.07
C GLU A 64 -39.10 27.13 -6.81
N ALA A 65 -39.85 27.48 -7.86
CA ALA A 65 -41.26 27.86 -7.84
C ALA A 65 -42.28 26.70 -7.71
N GLN A 66 -41.88 25.42 -7.72
CA GLN A 66 -42.81 24.29 -7.68
C GLN A 66 -42.44 23.24 -6.63
N ALA A 67 -42.31 23.65 -5.37
CA ALA A 67 -42.35 22.72 -4.25
C ALA A 67 -43.79 22.21 -4.07
N GLU A 68 -44.25 21.31 -4.95
CA GLU A 68 -45.50 20.59 -4.72
C GLU A 68 -45.42 19.81 -3.40
N PRO A 69 -46.50 19.78 -2.60
CA PRO A 69 -46.55 18.92 -1.41
C PRO A 69 -46.33 17.48 -1.84
N VAL A 70 -45.47 16.75 -1.11
CA VAL A 70 -45.24 15.32 -1.36
C VAL A 70 -46.54 14.58 -1.18
N THR A 71 -47.18 14.22 -2.30
CA THR A 71 -48.41 13.44 -2.30
C THR A 71 -48.09 11.98 -1.98
N LEU A 72 -49.06 11.25 -1.43
CA LEU A 72 -48.95 9.79 -1.24
C LEU A 72 -48.62 9.03 -2.54
N ALA A 73 -48.78 9.68 -3.70
CA ALA A 73 -48.40 9.13 -4.99
C ALA A 73 -46.88 8.87 -5.10
N TRP A 74 -46.02 9.71 -4.50
CA TRP A 74 -44.57 9.57 -4.62
C TRP A 74 -44.04 8.27 -3.96
N PRO A 75 -44.25 8.01 -2.66
CA PRO A 75 -43.79 6.76 -2.04
C PRO A 75 -44.41 5.51 -2.70
N GLN A 76 -45.68 5.58 -3.10
CA GLN A 76 -46.36 4.44 -3.73
C GLN A 76 -45.78 4.14 -5.13
N ALA A 77 -45.40 5.17 -5.87
CA ALA A 77 -44.83 5.01 -7.20
C ALA A 77 -43.40 4.44 -7.11
N ILE A 78 -42.58 4.92 -6.16
CA ILE A 78 -41.26 4.31 -5.84
C ILE A 78 -41.43 2.84 -5.47
N LEU A 79 -42.41 2.51 -4.61
CA LEU A 79 -42.64 1.13 -4.20
C LEU A 79 -42.97 0.23 -5.39
N GLY A 80 -43.90 0.66 -6.26
CA GLY A 80 -44.27 -0.09 -7.45
C GLY A 80 -43.07 -0.32 -8.38
N GLU A 81 -42.23 0.70 -8.55
CA GLU A 81 -41.01 0.64 -9.36
C GLU A 81 -39.94 -0.29 -8.75
N ALA A 82 -39.72 -0.21 -7.44
CA ALA A 82 -38.75 -1.03 -6.72
C ALA A 82 -39.17 -2.50 -6.65
N GLN A 83 -40.48 -2.77 -6.54
CA GLN A 83 -41.05 -4.13 -6.56
C GLN A 83 -40.80 -4.87 -7.87
N ARG A 84 -40.56 -4.16 -8.98
CA ARG A 84 -40.14 -4.79 -10.25
C ARG A 84 -38.75 -5.40 -10.16
N ARG A 85 -37.89 -4.91 -9.26
CA ARG A 85 -36.50 -5.36 -9.08
C ARG A 85 -36.34 -6.33 -7.92
N VAL A 86 -37.05 -6.10 -6.81
CA VAL A 86 -36.90 -6.88 -5.57
C VAL A 86 -38.26 -7.26 -4.99
N ARG A 87 -38.41 -8.51 -4.56
CA ARG A 87 -39.62 -9.01 -3.91
C ARG A 87 -39.62 -8.70 -2.41
N GLY A 88 -40.81 -8.62 -1.81
CA GLY A 88 -40.98 -8.46 -0.36
C GLY A 88 -40.92 -7.03 0.16
N LEU A 89 -40.78 -6.03 -0.71
CA LEU A 89 -41.03 -4.62 -0.36
C LEU A 89 -42.53 -4.40 -0.15
N SER A 90 -42.89 -3.72 0.93
CA SER A 90 -44.28 -3.46 1.31
C SER A 90 -44.46 -2.00 1.72
N ALA A 91 -45.70 -1.49 1.61
CA ALA A 91 -46.01 -0.13 2.06
C ALA A 91 -45.73 0.10 3.57
N PRO A 92 -46.02 -0.85 4.49
CA PRO A 92 -45.62 -0.72 5.89
C PRO A 92 -44.11 -0.48 6.06
N TYR A 93 -43.28 -1.17 5.28
CA TYR A 93 -41.83 -0.99 5.36
C TYR A 93 -41.38 0.42 4.94
N LEU A 94 -42.04 1.04 3.95
CA LEU A 94 -41.77 2.44 3.60
C LEU A 94 -42.15 3.39 4.74
N HIS A 95 -43.24 3.11 5.45
CA HIS A 95 -43.60 3.89 6.64
C HIS A 95 -42.55 3.76 7.75
N ASP A 96 -41.98 2.56 7.95
CA ASP A 96 -40.88 2.35 8.90
C ASP A 96 -39.63 3.15 8.49
N LEU A 97 -39.31 3.21 7.19
CA LEU A 97 -38.20 4.03 6.68
C LEU A 97 -38.44 5.53 6.92
N ILE A 98 -39.65 6.01 6.65
CA ILE A 98 -40.05 7.40 6.92
C ILE A 98 -39.92 7.72 8.41
N ALA A 99 -40.42 6.83 9.29
CA ALA A 99 -40.32 6.99 10.74
C ALA A 99 -38.88 6.92 11.26
N SER A 100 -37.98 6.25 10.53
CA SER A 100 -36.57 6.13 10.87
C SER A 100 -35.74 7.37 10.54
N CYS A 101 -36.27 8.33 9.78
CA CYS A 101 -35.59 9.58 9.43
C CYS A 101 -35.71 10.61 10.57
N PRO A 102 -34.60 10.99 11.23
CA PRO A 102 -34.65 11.99 12.30
C PRO A 102 -34.87 13.41 11.75
N TYR A 103 -34.12 13.77 10.71
CA TYR A 103 -34.15 15.10 10.09
C TYR A 103 -33.93 14.99 8.59
N VAL A 104 -34.90 15.49 7.81
CA VAL A 104 -34.86 15.43 6.33
C VAL A 104 -33.67 16.21 5.77
N ASP A 105 -33.35 17.37 6.35
CA ASP A 105 -32.27 18.24 5.88
C ASP A 105 -30.86 17.64 6.03
N HIS A 106 -30.73 16.59 6.85
CA HIS A 106 -29.48 15.87 7.08
C HIS A 106 -29.24 14.73 6.08
N ALA A 107 -30.08 14.59 5.04
CA ALA A 107 -29.91 13.57 4.00
C ALA A 107 -28.48 13.50 3.43
N PRO A 108 -27.75 14.61 3.15
CA PRO A 108 -26.37 14.52 2.68
C PRO A 108 -25.40 13.88 3.68
N VAL A 109 -25.65 14.05 4.99
CA VAL A 109 -24.84 13.44 6.05
C VAL A 109 -25.09 11.94 6.12
N TYR A 110 -26.35 11.52 6.07
CA TYR A 110 -26.70 10.09 6.01
C TYR A 110 -26.14 9.44 4.74
N GLY A 111 -26.24 10.11 3.59
CA GLY A 111 -25.61 9.67 2.35
C GLY A 111 -24.09 9.47 2.48
N ARG A 112 -23.39 10.34 3.22
CA ARG A 112 -21.95 10.20 3.43
C ARG A 112 -21.61 8.97 4.25
N MET A 113 -22.42 8.65 5.26
CA MET A 113 -22.27 7.42 6.05
C MET A 113 -22.48 6.17 5.18
N VAL A 114 -23.49 6.17 4.29
CA VAL A 114 -23.74 5.08 3.35
C VAL A 114 -22.56 4.90 2.38
N LEU A 115 -22.07 6.01 1.82
CA LEU A 115 -20.89 6.02 0.96
C LEU A 115 -19.65 5.49 1.68
N GLU A 116 -19.37 5.95 2.90
CA GLU A 116 -18.24 5.48 3.70
C GLU A 116 -18.29 3.96 3.91
N GLY A 117 -19.47 3.42 4.27
CA GLY A 117 -19.66 1.98 4.36
C GLY A 117 -19.44 1.25 3.03
N SER A 118 -19.88 1.82 1.91
CA SER A 118 -19.68 1.20 0.59
C SER A 118 -18.21 1.13 0.19
N LEU A 119 -17.45 2.19 0.47
CA LEU A 119 -16.01 2.25 0.22
C LEU A 119 -15.27 1.21 1.07
N HIS A 120 -15.60 1.10 2.37
CA HIS A 120 -15.04 0.09 3.26
C HIS A 120 -15.32 -1.33 2.75
N ARG A 121 -16.59 -1.65 2.43
CA ARG A 121 -16.95 -2.96 1.88
C ARG A 121 -16.21 -3.26 0.58
N SER A 122 -16.04 -2.27 -0.29
CA SER A 122 -15.35 -2.45 -1.56
C SER A 122 -13.86 -2.75 -1.38
N VAL A 123 -13.16 -1.96 -0.55
CA VAL A 123 -11.75 -2.22 -0.21
C VAL A 123 -11.60 -3.59 0.44
N LEU A 124 -12.50 -3.94 1.37
CA LEU A 124 -12.50 -5.24 2.04
C LEU A 124 -12.59 -6.41 1.04
N ARG A 125 -13.46 -6.31 0.02
CA ARG A 125 -13.56 -7.33 -1.04
C ARG A 125 -12.26 -7.47 -1.83
N HIS A 126 -11.66 -6.37 -2.26
CA HIS A 126 -10.39 -6.40 -3.02
C HIS A 126 -9.23 -6.95 -2.18
N ALA A 127 -9.13 -6.57 -0.91
CA ALA A 127 -8.13 -7.09 0.03
C ALA A 127 -8.31 -8.60 0.26
N THR A 128 -9.56 -9.03 0.51
CA THR A 128 -9.89 -10.45 0.68
C THR A 128 -9.53 -11.28 -0.56
N ALA A 129 -9.86 -10.80 -1.76
CA ALA A 129 -9.52 -11.49 -3.01
C ALA A 129 -8.00 -11.57 -3.24
N THR A 130 -7.26 -10.53 -2.86
CA THR A 130 -5.79 -10.50 -2.92
C THR A 130 -5.17 -11.56 -1.99
N ARG A 131 -5.67 -11.60 -0.75
CA ARG A 131 -5.23 -12.58 0.25
C ARG A 131 -5.55 -14.01 -0.15
N GLN A 132 -6.75 -14.25 -0.67
CA GLN A 132 -7.15 -15.56 -1.19
C GLN A 132 -6.25 -16.01 -2.34
N ALA A 133 -5.89 -15.11 -3.27
CA ALA A 133 -4.97 -15.42 -4.35
C ALA A 133 -3.58 -15.83 -3.85
N ALA A 134 -3.07 -15.21 -2.78
CA ALA A 134 -1.79 -15.58 -2.17
C ALA A 134 -1.85 -16.98 -1.50
N ARG A 135 -2.97 -17.31 -0.86
CA ARG A 135 -3.18 -18.60 -0.15
C ARG A 135 -3.44 -19.79 -1.08
N GLU A 136 -3.71 -19.52 -2.35
CA GLU A 136 -4.02 -20.53 -3.37
C GLU A 136 -2.79 -21.35 -3.82
N VAL A 137 -1.61 -21.02 -3.30
CA VAL A 137 -0.31 -21.64 -3.57
C VAL A 137 -0.32 -23.18 -3.53
N HIS A 138 -1.01 -23.79 -2.56
CA HIS A 138 -1.05 -25.26 -2.44
C HIS A 138 -1.83 -25.94 -3.57
N ARG A 139 -2.76 -25.23 -4.22
CA ARG A 139 -3.59 -25.76 -5.30
C ARG A 139 -3.03 -25.42 -6.69
N SER A 140 -2.53 -24.20 -6.86
CA SER A 140 -2.11 -23.67 -8.17
C SER A 140 -0.60 -23.68 -8.40
N GLY A 141 0.20 -23.96 -7.37
CA GLY A 141 1.66 -23.82 -7.39
C GLY A 141 2.14 -22.39 -7.18
N LEU A 142 3.43 -22.25 -6.88
CA LEU A 142 4.06 -20.99 -6.45
C LEU A 142 3.97 -19.87 -7.49
N ASP A 143 4.35 -20.15 -8.75
CA ASP A 143 4.40 -19.11 -9.80
C ASP A 143 3.00 -18.61 -10.19
N THR A 144 2.04 -19.52 -10.31
CA THR A 144 0.65 -19.17 -10.65
C THR A 144 -0.02 -18.37 -9.52
N ALA A 145 0.17 -18.79 -8.27
CA ALA A 145 -0.35 -18.07 -7.12
C ALA A 145 0.29 -16.68 -7.01
N LEU A 146 1.61 -16.58 -7.15
CA LEU A 146 2.32 -15.30 -7.09
C LEU A 146 1.90 -14.33 -8.20
N SER A 147 1.85 -14.79 -9.45
CA SER A 147 1.41 -13.93 -10.56
C SER A 147 -0.02 -13.45 -10.40
N THR A 148 -0.92 -14.32 -9.92
CA THR A 148 -2.31 -13.96 -9.63
C THR A 148 -2.41 -12.97 -8.46
N ALA A 149 -1.64 -13.19 -7.40
CA ALA A 149 -1.59 -12.30 -6.24
C ALA A 149 -1.05 -10.92 -6.61
N LEU A 150 0.02 -10.82 -7.41
CA LEU A 150 0.56 -9.55 -7.90
C LEU A 150 -0.46 -8.76 -8.73
N ARG A 151 -1.19 -9.42 -9.65
CA ARG A 151 -2.28 -8.76 -10.39
C ARG A 151 -3.37 -8.22 -9.46
N ARG A 152 -3.68 -8.95 -8.38
CA ARG A 152 -4.68 -8.52 -7.39
C ARG A 152 -4.17 -7.37 -6.52
N VAL A 153 -2.88 -7.33 -6.19
CA VAL A 153 -2.24 -6.20 -5.52
C VAL A 153 -2.35 -4.93 -6.37
N ASP A 154 -2.05 -5.03 -7.67
CA ASP A 154 -2.16 -3.89 -8.60
C ASP A 154 -3.63 -3.40 -8.67
N ALA A 155 -4.60 -4.32 -8.79
CA ALA A 155 -6.02 -3.97 -8.76
C ALA A 155 -6.48 -3.35 -7.42
N LEU A 156 -5.92 -3.79 -6.28
CA LEU A 156 -6.21 -3.21 -4.98
C LEU A 156 -5.63 -1.80 -4.84
N ALA A 157 -4.40 -1.57 -5.32
CA ALA A 157 -3.78 -0.25 -5.34
C ALA A 157 -4.61 0.74 -6.20
N GLU A 158 -4.99 0.34 -7.41
CA GLU A 158 -5.87 1.13 -8.28
C GLU A 158 -7.22 1.43 -7.62
N HIS A 159 -7.77 0.45 -6.90
CA HIS A 159 -9.03 0.61 -6.19
C HIS A 159 -8.90 1.60 -5.01
N LEU A 160 -7.83 1.53 -4.22
CA LEU A 160 -7.56 2.51 -3.16
C LEU A 160 -7.43 3.93 -3.72
N ASP A 161 -6.82 4.08 -4.90
CA ASP A 161 -6.72 5.36 -5.59
C ASP A 161 -8.10 5.88 -6.05
N ALA A 162 -8.95 5.00 -6.57
CA ALA A 162 -10.32 5.34 -6.93
C ALA A 162 -11.16 5.74 -5.72
N VAL A 163 -11.02 5.04 -4.59
CA VAL A 163 -11.66 5.38 -3.30
C VAL A 163 -11.21 6.76 -2.81
N GLY A 164 -9.91 7.05 -2.88
CA GLY A 164 -9.37 8.36 -2.50
C GLY A 164 -9.96 9.50 -3.33
N ARG A 165 -10.04 9.31 -4.66
CA ARG A 165 -10.69 10.28 -5.57
C ARG A 165 -12.18 10.45 -5.27
N ARG A 166 -12.89 9.34 -5.05
CA ARG A 166 -14.34 9.34 -4.80
C ARG A 166 -14.72 10.00 -3.47
N TRP A 167 -13.90 9.84 -2.44
CA TRP A 167 -14.10 10.49 -1.15
C TRP A 167 -13.68 11.98 -1.14
N GLY A 168 -12.83 12.41 -2.08
CA GLY A 168 -12.30 13.77 -2.13
C GLY A 168 -11.08 14.01 -1.22
N ALA A 169 -10.35 12.95 -0.85
CA ALA A 169 -9.08 13.10 -0.14
C ALA A 169 -7.98 13.54 -1.13
N PRO A 170 -7.29 14.69 -0.95
CA PRO A 170 -6.23 15.09 -1.84
C PRO A 170 -5.09 14.05 -1.79
N PRO A 171 -4.42 13.76 -2.93
CA PRO A 171 -3.27 12.88 -2.95
C PRO A 171 -2.14 13.54 -2.14
N ARG A 172 -2.01 13.18 -0.86
CA ARG A 172 -0.87 13.61 -0.06
C ARG A 172 0.38 12.87 -0.54
N ALA A 173 1.48 13.62 -0.65
CA ALA A 173 2.78 13.09 -1.02
C ALA A 173 3.16 11.91 -0.11
N ARG A 174 3.75 10.88 -0.72
CA ARG A 174 4.30 9.70 -0.03
C ARG A 174 5.27 10.17 1.05
N GLY A 175 4.83 10.19 2.30
CA GLY A 175 5.71 10.28 3.45
C GLY A 175 6.24 8.88 3.74
N HIS A 176 7.51 8.79 4.14
CA HIS A 176 8.10 7.52 4.58
C HIS A 176 7.18 6.87 5.60
N ALA A 177 6.75 5.64 5.32
CA ALA A 177 5.93 4.86 6.24
C ALA A 177 6.65 4.78 7.60
N PRO A 178 6.01 5.07 8.75
CA PRO A 178 6.53 4.54 10.00
C PRO A 178 6.60 3.02 9.83
N ALA A 179 7.71 2.40 10.23
CA ALA A 179 7.90 0.97 10.18
C ALA A 179 6.69 0.30 10.84
N LEU A 180 5.84 -0.33 10.03
CA LEU A 180 4.67 -1.04 10.53
C LEU A 180 5.20 -2.30 11.20
N ASP A 181 5.40 -2.25 12.53
CA ASP A 181 5.93 -3.30 13.41
C ASP A 181 6.34 -4.57 12.63
N ASP A 182 7.63 -4.63 12.28
CA ASP A 182 8.24 -5.70 11.51
C ASP A 182 8.14 -7.07 12.21
N ALA A 183 7.70 -7.09 13.47
CA ALA A 183 7.52 -8.30 14.28
C ALA A 183 6.32 -9.17 13.85
N VAL A 184 5.39 -8.66 13.04
CA VAL A 184 4.22 -9.45 12.61
C VAL A 184 4.62 -10.41 11.49
N HIS A 185 4.80 -11.67 11.85
CA HIS A 185 5.06 -12.74 10.89
C HIS A 185 3.78 -13.06 10.11
N SER A 186 3.90 -13.24 8.80
CA SER A 186 2.77 -13.68 7.97
C SER A 186 2.24 -15.04 8.47
N PRO A 187 0.92 -15.21 8.66
CA PRO A 187 0.34 -16.49 9.03
C PRO A 187 0.35 -17.51 7.88
N LEU A 188 0.76 -17.10 6.67
CA LEU A 188 0.90 -17.98 5.52
C LEU A 188 2.11 -18.91 5.70
N ASN A 189 1.83 -20.14 6.11
CA ASN A 189 2.84 -21.18 6.26
C ASN A 189 3.14 -21.83 4.91
N LEU A 190 4.31 -21.53 4.34
CA LEU A 190 4.79 -22.14 3.12
C LEU A 190 5.86 -23.20 3.45
N PRO A 191 5.98 -24.25 2.65
CA PRO A 191 7.04 -25.23 2.81
C PRO A 191 8.43 -24.57 2.79
N VAL A 192 9.28 -24.92 3.75
CA VAL A 192 10.61 -24.32 3.94
C VAL A 192 11.75 -25.17 3.37
N GLU A 193 11.44 -26.21 2.58
CA GLU A 193 12.47 -27.05 1.96
C GLU A 193 13.44 -26.25 1.10
N HIS A 194 12.95 -25.29 0.30
CA HIS A 194 13.81 -24.45 -0.53
C HIS A 194 14.74 -23.56 0.30
N GLU A 195 14.31 -23.12 1.48
CA GLU A 195 15.15 -22.34 2.41
C GLU A 195 16.28 -23.21 2.99
N ARG A 196 15.95 -24.44 3.40
CA ARG A 196 16.93 -25.43 3.87
C ARG A 196 17.91 -25.80 2.77
N ASP A 197 17.41 -26.15 1.59
CA ASP A 197 18.21 -26.65 0.47
C ASP A 197 19.13 -25.56 -0.08
N LEU A 198 18.70 -24.28 -0.04
CA LEU A 198 19.55 -23.13 -0.36
C LEU A 198 20.76 -23.05 0.58
N LEU A 199 20.55 -23.12 1.89
CA LEU A 199 21.67 -23.11 2.85
C LEU A 199 22.53 -24.36 2.73
N ALA A 200 21.92 -25.51 2.44
CA ALA A 200 22.63 -26.78 2.27
C ALA A 200 23.49 -26.76 0.99
N ALA A 201 23.04 -26.05 -0.05
CA ALA A 201 23.81 -25.78 -1.26
C ALA A 201 24.93 -24.75 -1.02
N LEU A 202 24.71 -23.75 -0.16
CA LEU A 202 25.76 -22.81 0.26
C LEU A 202 26.86 -23.48 1.08
N GLU A 203 26.52 -24.44 1.95
CA GLU A 203 27.51 -25.21 2.72
C GLU A 203 28.40 -26.08 1.84
N ARG A 204 27.87 -26.58 0.71
CA ARG A 204 28.58 -27.50 -0.20
C ARG A 204 29.22 -26.79 -1.40
N GLY A 205 28.71 -25.60 -1.73
CA GLY A 205 29.25 -24.72 -2.74
C GLY A 205 30.34 -23.80 -2.17
N ARG A 206 31.15 -23.19 -3.05
CA ARG A 206 32.10 -22.15 -2.62
C ARG A 206 31.34 -20.86 -2.30
N ALA A 207 31.80 -20.11 -1.30
CA ALA A 207 31.22 -18.84 -0.85
C ALA A 207 30.97 -17.81 -1.98
N SER A 208 31.68 -17.92 -3.11
CA SER A 208 31.47 -17.13 -4.33
C SER A 208 30.05 -17.21 -4.91
N GLY A 209 29.27 -18.25 -4.58
CA GLY A 209 27.88 -18.40 -5.02
C GLY A 209 26.92 -17.36 -4.44
N LEU A 210 27.30 -16.68 -3.35
CA LEU A 210 26.48 -15.62 -2.74
C LEU A 210 26.39 -14.34 -3.59
N GLU A 211 27.33 -14.09 -4.49
CA GLU A 211 27.26 -12.96 -5.43
C GLU A 211 26.04 -13.07 -6.34
N ALA A 212 25.72 -14.28 -6.78
CA ALA A 212 24.62 -14.58 -7.68
C ALA A 212 23.23 -14.34 -7.03
N ILE A 213 23.16 -14.44 -5.70
CA ILE A 213 21.95 -14.19 -4.88
C ILE A 213 22.06 -12.93 -4.01
N SER A 214 22.87 -11.94 -4.41
CA SER A 214 23.09 -10.68 -3.67
C SER A 214 21.80 -9.86 -3.44
N TRP A 215 20.77 -10.08 -4.25
CA TRP A 215 19.44 -9.50 -4.15
C TRP A 215 18.52 -10.19 -3.12
N LEU A 216 18.95 -11.28 -2.49
CA LEU A 216 18.16 -11.99 -1.47
C LEU A 216 18.41 -11.40 -0.07
N GLU A 217 17.35 -11.13 0.67
CA GLU A 217 17.40 -10.54 2.01
C GLU A 217 17.00 -11.55 3.09
N PRO A 218 17.52 -11.42 4.33
CA PRO A 218 17.11 -12.30 5.43
C PRO A 218 15.60 -12.30 5.70
N GLY A 219 14.92 -11.18 5.47
CA GLY A 219 13.47 -11.06 5.64
C GLY A 219 12.64 -11.85 4.62
N ASP A 220 13.26 -12.36 3.55
CA ASP A 220 12.57 -13.22 2.59
C ASP A 220 12.34 -14.63 3.14
N PHE A 221 13.08 -15.04 4.17
CA PHE A 221 12.99 -16.36 4.78
C PHE A 221 11.91 -16.40 5.87
N ALA A 222 11.17 -17.49 5.96
CA ALA A 222 10.22 -17.72 7.05
C ALA A 222 10.90 -18.27 8.30
N ALA A 223 11.88 -19.17 8.13
CA ALA A 223 12.50 -19.89 9.24
C ALA A 223 14.02 -19.76 9.25
N TYR A 224 14.66 -19.67 8.09
CA TYR A 224 16.12 -19.74 7.99
C TYR A 224 16.83 -18.38 7.87
N GLY A 225 16.13 -17.25 8.11
CA GLY A 225 16.67 -15.90 7.94
C GLY A 225 17.89 -15.59 8.82
N ASP A 226 17.87 -16.04 10.08
CA ASP A 226 19.00 -15.91 11.01
C ASP A 226 20.25 -16.66 10.50
N LEU A 227 20.04 -17.90 10.04
CA LEU A 227 21.11 -18.73 9.50
C LEU A 227 21.67 -18.15 8.19
N PHE A 228 20.80 -17.62 7.33
CA PHE A 228 21.22 -16.90 6.13
C PHE A 228 22.00 -15.62 6.45
N THR A 229 21.60 -14.89 7.50
CA THR A 229 22.36 -13.72 7.98
C THR A 229 23.76 -14.12 8.45
N CYS A 230 23.89 -15.24 9.15
CA CYS A 230 25.19 -15.79 9.56
C CYS A 230 26.03 -16.21 8.33
N ALA A 231 25.43 -16.90 7.37
CA ALA A 231 26.08 -17.32 6.12
C ALA A 231 26.61 -16.11 5.32
N ARG A 232 25.80 -15.07 5.16
CA ARG A 232 26.21 -13.81 4.51
C ARG A 232 27.39 -13.15 5.23
N ALA A 233 27.38 -13.14 6.57
CA ALA A 233 28.46 -12.53 7.35
C ALA A 233 29.79 -13.30 7.27
N LEU A 234 29.75 -14.62 7.12
CA LEU A 234 30.94 -15.45 6.84
C LEU A 234 31.48 -15.13 5.45
N ALA A 235 30.62 -15.15 4.43
CA ALA A 235 31.02 -14.88 3.06
C ALA A 235 31.56 -13.45 2.86
N HIS A 236 30.97 -12.44 3.53
CA HIS A 236 31.50 -11.07 3.52
C HIS A 236 32.91 -10.96 4.10
N ARG A 237 33.30 -11.88 5.01
CA ARG A 237 34.68 -11.98 5.54
C ARG A 237 35.60 -12.87 4.70
N GLY A 238 35.09 -13.49 3.65
CA GLY A 238 35.82 -14.50 2.88
C GLY A 238 36.07 -15.79 3.65
N GLU A 239 35.35 -16.02 4.76
CA GLU A 239 35.42 -17.26 5.53
C GLU A 239 34.57 -18.35 4.83
N PRO A 240 34.98 -19.63 4.88
CA PRO A 240 34.18 -20.71 4.34
C PRO A 240 32.84 -20.80 5.08
N VAL A 241 31.78 -21.13 4.34
CA VAL A 241 30.45 -21.39 4.88
C VAL A 241 30.29 -22.89 4.93
N ASP A 242 30.43 -23.47 6.12
CA ASP A 242 30.21 -24.89 6.40
C ASP A 242 29.44 -25.04 7.73
N THR A 243 29.00 -26.25 8.07
CA THR A 243 28.21 -26.49 9.29
C THR A 243 28.94 -26.05 10.56
N LEU A 244 30.27 -26.18 10.61
CA LEU A 244 31.06 -25.84 11.80
C LEU A 244 31.17 -24.33 11.98
N THR A 245 31.51 -23.62 10.91
CA THR A 245 31.61 -22.15 10.86
C THR A 245 30.25 -21.49 11.05
N LEU A 246 29.17 -22.02 10.44
CA LEU A 246 27.80 -21.56 10.68
C LEU A 246 27.39 -21.76 12.14
N THR A 247 27.64 -22.93 12.71
CA THR A 247 27.32 -23.20 14.13
C THR A 247 28.08 -22.25 15.06
N TRP A 248 29.34 -21.95 14.74
CA TRP A 248 30.15 -20.99 15.48
C TRP A 248 29.59 -19.57 15.42
N GLU A 249 29.18 -19.11 14.24
CA GLU A 249 28.58 -17.77 14.07
C GLU A 249 27.23 -17.63 14.74
N VAL A 250 26.39 -18.66 14.66
CA VAL A 250 25.10 -18.69 15.35
C VAL A 250 25.30 -18.58 16.86
N ARG A 251 26.30 -19.27 17.42
CA ARG A 251 26.67 -19.12 18.84
C ARG A 251 27.20 -17.73 19.16
N ARG A 252 28.07 -17.18 18.32
CA ARG A 252 28.68 -15.84 18.51
C ARG A 252 27.63 -14.74 18.56
N ARG A 253 26.52 -14.89 17.84
CA ARG A 253 25.41 -13.94 17.79
C ARG A 253 24.30 -14.20 18.81
N ASP A 254 24.50 -15.16 19.71
CA ASP A 254 23.51 -15.61 20.69
C ASP A 254 22.18 -16.10 20.07
N LEU A 255 22.26 -16.68 18.86
CA LEU A 255 21.10 -17.19 18.10
C LEU A 255 20.93 -18.71 18.23
N LEU A 256 21.66 -19.37 19.14
CA LEU A 256 21.63 -20.83 19.30
C LEU A 256 20.41 -21.31 20.11
N SER A 257 19.21 -21.11 19.55
CA SER A 257 17.98 -21.68 20.09
C SER A 257 17.86 -23.19 19.79
N PRO A 258 17.02 -23.95 20.52
CA PRO A 258 16.72 -25.34 20.18
C PRO A 258 16.20 -25.52 18.75
N GLU A 259 15.52 -24.50 18.23
CA GLU A 259 14.99 -24.50 16.86
C GLU A 259 16.10 -24.28 15.83
N ASN A 260 16.98 -23.30 16.03
CA ASN A 260 18.13 -23.07 15.15
C ASN A 260 19.11 -24.25 15.16
N ARG A 261 19.21 -24.99 16.28
CA ARG A 261 19.96 -26.27 16.32
C ARG A 261 19.35 -27.32 15.40
N ARG A 262 18.02 -27.53 15.47
CA ARG A 262 17.32 -28.46 14.56
C ARG A 262 17.47 -28.04 13.10
N ARG A 263 17.42 -26.73 12.83
CA ARG A 263 17.60 -26.16 11.48
C ARG A 263 19.03 -26.38 10.96
N LEU A 264 20.06 -26.15 11.77
CA LEU A 264 21.46 -26.47 11.42
C LEU A 264 21.63 -27.97 11.11
N ASP A 265 21.08 -28.85 11.96
CA ASP A 265 21.11 -30.29 11.72
C ASP A 265 20.35 -30.70 10.45
N ALA A 266 19.29 -29.98 10.10
CA ALA A 266 18.51 -30.20 8.89
C ALA A 266 19.23 -29.72 7.63
N VAL A 267 19.96 -28.60 7.70
CA VAL A 267 20.80 -28.08 6.60
C VAL A 267 21.94 -29.06 6.31
N SER A 268 22.67 -29.48 7.35
CA SER A 268 23.81 -30.40 7.20
C SER A 268 23.41 -31.76 6.57
N ARG A 269 22.23 -32.26 6.92
CA ARG A 269 21.65 -33.52 6.38
C ARG A 269 20.81 -33.33 5.12
N GLY A 270 20.45 -32.10 4.76
CA GLY A 270 19.54 -31.80 3.67
C GLY A 270 20.21 -31.94 2.29
N PRO A 271 19.46 -32.24 1.23
CA PRO A 271 20.00 -32.32 -0.12
C PRO A 271 20.49 -30.95 -0.61
N ALA A 272 21.69 -30.87 -1.21
CA ALA A 272 22.12 -29.71 -1.98
C ALA A 272 21.74 -29.88 -3.45
N ALA A 273 20.45 -30.04 -3.72
CA ALA A 273 19.95 -30.18 -5.08
C ALA A 273 19.41 -28.84 -5.59
N GLY A 274 19.96 -28.35 -6.70
CA GLY A 274 19.52 -27.13 -7.38
C GLY A 274 20.60 -26.05 -7.46
N SER A 275 20.44 -25.12 -8.41
CA SER A 275 21.29 -23.93 -8.47
C SER A 275 20.88 -22.93 -7.40
N LEU A 276 21.85 -22.17 -6.88
CA LEU A 276 21.61 -21.13 -5.87
C LEU A 276 20.64 -20.07 -6.39
N ASP A 277 20.73 -19.71 -7.67
CA ASP A 277 19.84 -18.71 -8.28
C ASP A 277 18.38 -19.18 -8.29
N TRP A 278 18.15 -20.44 -8.69
CA TRP A 278 16.81 -21.00 -8.72
C TRP A 278 16.23 -21.13 -7.31
N LEU A 279 17.01 -21.69 -6.37
CA LEU A 279 16.59 -21.83 -4.97
C LEU A 279 16.31 -20.47 -4.33
N GLY A 280 17.18 -19.48 -4.54
CA GLY A 280 16.99 -18.11 -4.10
C GLY A 280 15.72 -17.50 -4.68
N GLU A 281 15.40 -17.78 -5.95
CA GLU A 281 14.20 -17.24 -6.60
C GLU A 281 12.92 -17.84 -5.99
N ARG A 282 12.96 -19.12 -5.61
CA ARG A 282 11.86 -19.79 -4.89
C ARG A 282 11.68 -19.24 -3.48
N VAL A 283 12.78 -18.98 -2.75
CA VAL A 283 12.73 -18.35 -1.41
C VAL A 283 12.14 -16.95 -1.51
N LEU A 284 12.62 -16.11 -2.43
CA LEU A 284 12.08 -14.77 -2.65
C LEU A 284 10.61 -14.78 -3.09
N ALA A 285 10.21 -15.70 -3.98
CA ALA A 285 8.81 -15.87 -4.36
C ALA A 285 7.91 -16.17 -3.14
N SER A 286 8.40 -17.05 -2.26
CA SER A 286 7.69 -17.45 -1.04
C SER A 286 7.61 -16.29 -0.04
N GLY A 287 8.71 -15.56 0.17
CA GLY A 287 8.76 -14.34 0.98
C GLY A 287 7.82 -13.25 0.46
N LEU A 288 7.81 -13.03 -0.86
CA LEU A 288 6.93 -12.08 -1.51
C LEU A 288 5.44 -12.46 -1.35
N LEU A 289 5.08 -13.74 -1.50
CA LEU A 289 3.72 -14.20 -1.22
C LEU A 289 3.31 -13.97 0.24
N ARG A 290 4.21 -14.21 1.20
CA ARG A 290 3.98 -13.92 2.62
C ARG A 290 3.76 -12.43 2.87
N ALA A 291 4.58 -11.57 2.25
CA ALA A 291 4.43 -10.12 2.33
C ALA A 291 3.09 -9.65 1.75
N ILE A 292 2.64 -10.24 0.63
CA ILE A 292 1.32 -9.97 0.05
C ILE A 292 0.19 -10.40 1.00
N ASP A 293 0.25 -11.61 1.59
CA ASP A 293 -0.77 -12.08 2.56
C ASP A 293 -0.87 -11.14 3.76
N LEU A 294 0.28 -10.71 4.32
CA LEU A 294 0.35 -9.81 5.46
C LEU A 294 -0.17 -8.41 5.12
N ALA A 295 0.25 -7.84 4.00
CA ALA A 295 -0.23 -6.53 3.55
C ALA A 295 -1.75 -6.55 3.30
N ALA A 296 -2.26 -7.60 2.64
CA ALA A 296 -3.69 -7.77 2.41
C ALA A 296 -4.48 -7.97 3.71
N ASP A 297 -3.96 -8.72 4.69
CA ASP A 297 -4.57 -8.85 6.02
C ASP A 297 -4.64 -7.50 6.76
N ARG A 298 -3.56 -6.71 6.74
CA ARG A 298 -3.56 -5.36 7.31
C ARG A 298 -4.64 -4.48 6.66
N VAL A 299 -4.74 -4.46 5.32
CA VAL A 299 -5.78 -3.72 4.60
C VAL A 299 -7.18 -4.24 4.95
N GLN A 300 -7.36 -5.56 5.04
CA GLN A 300 -8.63 -6.18 5.43
C GLN A 300 -9.06 -5.75 6.84
N ASN A 301 -8.15 -5.75 7.81
CA ASN A 301 -8.42 -5.33 9.18
C ASN A 301 -8.79 -3.84 9.27
N MET A 302 -8.10 -2.98 8.52
CA MET A 302 -8.44 -1.55 8.45
C MET A 302 -9.80 -1.31 7.77
N ALA A 303 -10.10 -2.03 6.69
CA ALA A 303 -11.37 -1.91 5.99
C ALA A 303 -12.56 -2.45 6.79
N GLY A 304 -12.34 -3.49 7.61
CA GLY A 304 -13.34 -4.06 8.50
C GLY A 304 -13.62 -3.21 9.75
N ASP A 305 -12.76 -2.24 10.07
CA ASP A 305 -12.91 -1.38 11.24
C ASP A 305 -13.41 0.02 10.84
N ILE A 306 -14.69 0.30 11.15
CA ILE A 306 -15.36 1.57 10.82
C ILE A 306 -14.74 2.78 11.53
N ARG A 307 -13.85 2.59 12.51
CA ARG A 307 -13.11 3.68 13.16
C ARG A 307 -12.07 4.32 12.24
N TYR A 308 -11.68 3.63 11.16
CA TYR A 308 -10.84 4.21 10.13
C TYR A 308 -11.69 5.03 9.18
N SER A 309 -11.45 6.33 9.08
CA SER A 309 -12.07 7.11 8.00
C SER A 309 -11.52 6.68 6.63
N PRO A 310 -12.28 6.84 5.53
CA PRO A 310 -11.83 6.46 4.19
C PRO A 310 -10.49 7.06 3.79
N ALA A 311 -10.20 8.30 4.22
CA ALA A 311 -8.91 8.94 3.98
C ALA A 311 -7.75 8.23 4.71
N ARG A 312 -7.96 7.80 5.96
CA ARG A 312 -6.97 7.01 6.72
C ARG A 312 -6.80 5.61 6.14
N LEU A 313 -7.90 4.97 5.74
CA LEU A 313 -7.89 3.67 5.08
C LEU A 313 -7.06 3.71 3.79
N VAL A 314 -7.25 4.71 2.93
CA VAL A 314 -6.48 4.88 1.70
C VAL A 314 -4.99 5.12 2.01
N HIS A 315 -4.69 6.00 2.97
CA HIS A 315 -3.32 6.31 3.34
C HIS A 315 -2.58 5.09 3.89
N HIS A 316 -3.08 4.48 4.97
CA HIS A 316 -2.43 3.33 5.58
C HIS A 316 -2.50 2.08 4.69
N GLY A 317 -3.53 1.93 3.87
CA GLY A 317 -3.62 0.88 2.87
C GLY A 317 -2.49 0.96 1.85
N ARG A 318 -2.17 2.16 1.35
CA ARG A 318 -1.01 2.36 0.47
C ARG A 318 0.31 2.04 1.16
N LEU A 319 0.51 2.51 2.40
CA LEU A 319 1.72 2.19 3.16
C LEU A 319 1.88 0.67 3.37
N ALA A 320 0.78 -0.06 3.58
CA ALA A 320 0.82 -1.52 3.66
C ALA A 320 1.28 -2.15 2.34
N LEU A 321 0.81 -1.66 1.19
CA LEU A 321 1.22 -2.16 -0.14
C LEU A 321 2.66 -1.76 -0.51
N GLU A 322 3.17 -0.63 -0.01
CA GLU A 322 4.56 -0.21 -0.24
C GLU A 322 5.58 -1.27 0.25
N THR A 323 5.25 -2.03 1.31
CA THR A 323 6.08 -3.14 1.82
C THR A 323 6.36 -4.23 0.77
N ILE A 324 5.49 -4.39 -0.23
CA ILE A 324 5.62 -5.38 -1.31
C ILE A 324 6.62 -4.91 -2.39
N SER A 325 6.86 -3.60 -2.48
CA SER A 325 7.62 -3.00 -3.59
C SER A 325 9.09 -3.43 -3.60
N SER A 326 9.73 -3.51 -2.43
CA SER A 326 11.12 -3.97 -2.31
C SER A 326 11.31 -5.42 -2.82
N PRO A 327 10.63 -6.44 -2.26
CA PRO A 327 10.80 -7.82 -2.71
C PRO A 327 10.34 -8.01 -4.17
N ARG A 328 9.34 -7.25 -4.65
CA ARG A 328 8.95 -7.25 -6.08
C ARG A 328 10.08 -6.75 -6.99
N ASN A 329 10.71 -5.63 -6.65
CA ASN A 329 11.82 -5.07 -7.44
C ASN A 329 13.05 -6.00 -7.43
N ARG A 330 13.37 -6.60 -6.27
CA ARG A 330 14.46 -7.58 -6.15
C ARG A 330 14.20 -8.83 -7.01
N ARG A 331 12.94 -9.25 -7.14
CA ARG A 331 12.56 -10.37 -8.01
C ARG A 331 12.73 -10.04 -9.50
N GLU A 332 12.36 -8.84 -9.91
CA GLU A 332 12.59 -8.41 -11.30
C GLU A 332 14.08 -8.30 -11.61
N GLN A 333 14.90 -7.82 -10.64
CA GLN A 333 16.36 -7.84 -10.76
C GLN A 333 16.91 -9.26 -10.92
N ALA A 334 16.44 -10.22 -10.11
CA ALA A 334 16.85 -11.62 -10.22
C ALA A 334 16.53 -12.23 -11.60
N ARG A 335 15.39 -11.85 -12.20
CA ARG A 335 14.94 -12.39 -13.49
C ARG A 335 15.61 -11.73 -14.70
N THR A 336 15.94 -10.45 -14.60
CA THR A 336 16.48 -9.67 -15.73
C THR A 336 18.00 -9.50 -15.68
N GLY A 337 18.64 -9.75 -14.52
CA GLY A 337 20.07 -9.49 -14.31
C GLY A 337 20.43 -8.00 -14.29
N MET A 338 19.46 -7.10 -14.46
CA MET A 338 19.64 -5.65 -14.39
C MET A 338 19.16 -5.14 -13.03
N PRO A 339 19.91 -4.24 -12.36
CA PRO A 339 19.35 -3.53 -11.22
C PRO A 339 18.06 -2.82 -11.65
N PRO A 340 17.05 -2.71 -10.76
CA PRO A 340 15.80 -2.07 -11.10
C PRO A 340 16.09 -0.70 -11.69
N ALA A 341 15.38 -0.32 -12.75
CA ALA A 341 15.38 1.05 -13.24
C ALA A 341 14.78 1.93 -12.14
N VAL A 342 15.62 2.36 -11.19
CA VAL A 342 15.26 3.34 -10.19
C VAL A 342 14.85 4.55 -11.01
N GLY A 343 13.56 4.87 -11.01
CA GLY A 343 13.10 6.18 -11.41
C GLY A 343 13.91 7.16 -10.57
N ARG A 344 14.83 7.87 -11.24
CA ARG A 344 15.87 8.72 -10.66
C ARG A 344 15.34 9.38 -9.39
N THR A 345 15.98 9.09 -8.26
CA THR A 345 15.51 9.64 -6.99
C THR A 345 15.57 11.17 -7.06
N ARG A 346 14.66 11.85 -6.36
CA ARG A 346 14.66 13.32 -6.26
C ARG A 346 16.02 13.84 -5.77
N GLU A 347 16.76 13.04 -4.99
CA GLU A 347 18.13 13.34 -4.57
C GLU A 347 19.15 13.30 -5.70
N GLU A 348 19.03 12.38 -6.67
CA GLU A 348 19.86 12.39 -7.88
C GLU A 348 19.50 13.56 -8.79
N GLN A 349 18.21 13.89 -8.93
CA GLN A 349 17.77 15.07 -9.69
C GLN A 349 18.24 16.39 -9.03
N ILE A 350 18.27 16.44 -7.69
CA ILE A 350 18.81 17.58 -6.93
C ILE A 350 20.33 17.63 -7.04
N ARG A 351 21.04 16.49 -7.00
CA ARG A 351 22.50 16.44 -7.18
C ARG A 351 22.94 16.80 -8.61
N GLU A 352 22.14 16.45 -9.61
CA GLU A 352 22.39 16.79 -11.02
C GLU A 352 22.05 18.26 -11.31
N ALA A 353 20.96 18.79 -10.72
CA ALA A 353 20.65 20.22 -10.73
C ALA A 353 21.65 21.06 -9.90
N ALA A 354 22.30 20.44 -8.91
CA ALA A 354 23.33 21.03 -8.07
C ALA A 354 24.75 20.63 -8.47
N GLN A 355 24.99 20.25 -9.74
CA GLN A 355 26.36 20.23 -10.26
C GLN A 355 26.91 21.67 -10.29
N PRO A 356 28.02 21.97 -9.60
CA PRO A 356 28.58 23.30 -9.51
C PRO A 356 29.37 23.65 -10.79
N GLY A 357 28.65 23.81 -11.90
CA GLY A 357 29.20 24.17 -13.21
C GLY A 357 29.59 25.65 -13.36
N LEU A 358 29.27 26.52 -12.39
CA LEU A 358 29.57 27.96 -12.44
C LEU A 358 30.26 28.52 -11.19
N ALA A 359 30.58 27.68 -10.19
CA ALA A 359 31.21 28.12 -8.94
C ALA A 359 32.72 27.81 -8.83
N ARG A 360 33.37 27.31 -9.90
CA ARG A 360 34.83 27.10 -9.95
C ARG A 360 35.61 28.15 -10.76
N ALA A 361 34.98 29.28 -11.13
CA ALA A 361 35.64 30.37 -11.87
C ALA A 361 36.14 31.54 -11.02
N ARG A 362 36.08 31.48 -9.67
CA ARG A 362 36.59 32.56 -8.80
C ARG A 362 37.37 32.01 -7.62
N SER A 363 38.62 31.64 -7.86
CA SER A 363 39.67 31.55 -6.84
C SER A 363 41.03 31.49 -7.53
N ARG A 364 41.53 32.65 -7.96
CA ARG A 364 42.97 32.87 -8.21
C ARG A 364 43.38 33.98 -7.25
N PRO A 365 44.35 33.78 -6.34
CA PRO A 365 44.74 34.83 -5.43
C PRO A 365 45.50 35.90 -6.21
N ALA A 366 45.05 37.14 -6.08
CA ALA A 366 45.76 38.32 -6.56
C ALA A 366 47.05 38.48 -5.74
N ALA A 367 48.20 38.52 -6.42
CA ALA A 367 49.46 38.90 -5.82
C ALA A 367 49.38 40.37 -5.39
N THR A 368 49.67 40.61 -4.12
CA THR A 368 49.72 41.91 -3.47
C THR A 368 50.90 42.74 -4.00
N SER A 369 50.58 43.91 -4.54
CA SER A 369 51.54 45.00 -4.77
C SER A 369 51.64 45.83 -3.49
N ALA A 370 52.85 45.95 -2.94
CA ALA A 370 53.18 46.93 -1.91
C ALA A 370 54.43 47.71 -2.35
N ALA A 371 54.23 49.03 -2.46
CA ALA A 371 55.14 50.18 -2.30
C ALA A 371 56.55 49.89 -1.73
N ALA A 372 57.63 50.63 -2.00
CA ALA A 372 57.88 51.91 -2.68
C ALA A 372 59.40 52.08 -2.94
N LYS A 373 59.73 53.03 -3.83
CA LYS A 373 60.95 53.86 -4.04
C LYS A 373 61.99 53.92 -2.88
N PRO A 374 63.30 54.25 -3.12
CA PRO A 374 63.69 55.53 -3.77
C PRO A 374 65.03 55.69 -4.54
N SER A 375 64.99 56.69 -5.43
CA SER A 375 65.96 57.78 -5.77
C SER A 375 67.37 57.58 -6.36
N SER A 376 67.73 58.62 -7.14
CA SER A 376 69.03 59.07 -7.73
C SER A 376 69.30 58.59 -9.16
N HIS A 377 69.70 59.40 -10.16
CA HIS A 377 70.06 60.82 -10.30
C HIS A 377 69.88 61.23 -11.80
N PRO A 378 70.00 62.53 -12.16
CA PRO A 378 69.60 63.09 -13.46
C PRO A 378 70.75 63.16 -14.47
N SER A 379 70.42 63.30 -15.76
CA SER A 379 71.32 63.94 -16.72
C SER A 379 70.53 64.72 -17.77
N ALA A 380 70.98 65.94 -17.99
CA ALA A 380 70.38 66.93 -18.87
C ALA A 380 70.86 66.78 -20.32
N ARG A 381 70.01 67.13 -21.29
CA ARG A 381 70.39 68.11 -22.34
C ARG A 381 69.18 68.60 -23.16
N SER A 382 69.17 69.93 -23.31
CA SER A 382 68.37 70.82 -24.16
C SER A 382 68.27 70.36 -25.63
N LYS A 383 67.30 70.79 -26.47
CA LYS A 383 67.03 72.19 -26.91
C LYS A 383 65.73 72.27 -27.75
N GLU A 384 65.07 73.43 -27.65
CA GLU A 384 64.43 74.28 -28.70
C GLU A 384 63.35 73.66 -29.65
N GLY A 385 62.22 74.30 -30.00
CA GLY A 385 61.70 75.67 -29.86
C GLY A 385 60.16 75.67 -29.92
N HIS A 386 59.45 76.67 -29.35
CA HIS A 386 58.90 77.87 -30.03
C HIS A 386 58.22 77.57 -31.38
N ALA A 387 57.04 78.07 -31.75
CA ALA A 387 55.97 78.85 -31.12
C ALA A 387 54.82 78.93 -32.16
N ARG A 388 53.60 79.19 -31.67
CA ARG A 388 52.37 79.57 -32.39
C ARG A 388 51.55 78.47 -33.06
#